data_AF-A0A5E4N4H0-F1
#
_entry.id   AF-A0A5E4N4H0-F1
#
_cell.length_a   1.000
_cell.length_b   1.000
_cell.length_c   1.000
_cell.angle_alpha   90.00
_cell.angle_beta   90.00
_cell.angle_gamma   90.00
#
_symmetry.space_group_name_H-M   'P 1'
#
loop_
_entity.id
_entity.type
_entity.pdbx_description
1 polymer ?
#
loop_
_entity_poly.entity_id
_entity_poly.type
_entity_poly.pdbx_seq_one_letter_code
_entity_poly.pdbx_strand_id
1 'polypeptide(L)' 'MQLISIISGKKSLRINKSRKEMPDIPLPPEPIITRWGTWLNTALFYANNFLEYKNIVESLMDDTTSIKNLK' A
#
# COMPACT_ATOMS: atom_id res chain seq x y z
N MET A 1 -16.78 22.98 10.82
CA MET A 1 -17.30 22.06 9.78
C MET A 1 -16.45 20.78 9.79
N GLN A 2 -17.01 19.70 10.34
CA GLN A 2 -16.35 18.42 10.63
C GLN A 2 -16.38 17.46 9.43
N LEU A 3 -15.64 17.74 8.36
CA LEU A 3 -15.67 16.87 7.16
C LEU A 3 -14.30 16.33 6.71
N ILE A 4 -13.33 16.22 7.61
CA ILE A 4 -12.06 15.50 7.38
C ILE A 4 -11.90 14.21 8.21
N SER A 5 -12.90 13.85 9.04
CA SER A 5 -12.83 12.67 9.92
C SER A 5 -13.29 11.35 9.25
N ILE A 6 -14.11 11.41 8.18
CA ILE A 6 -14.87 10.24 7.73
C ILE A 6 -14.04 9.25 6.87
N ILE A 7 -12.84 9.60 6.41
CA ILE A 7 -11.98 8.67 5.63
C ILE A 7 -11.13 7.76 6.54
N SER A 8 -11.24 7.87 7.87
CA SER A 8 -10.51 7.02 8.83
C SER A 8 -11.20 5.67 9.15
N GLY A 9 -11.99 5.11 8.23
CA GLY A 9 -12.78 3.89 8.50
C GLY A 9 -12.24 2.60 7.88
N LYS A 10 -11.62 2.66 6.70
CA LYS A 10 -11.07 1.47 6.00
C LYS A 10 -9.77 1.83 5.31
N LYS A 11 -8.68 1.74 6.05
CA LYS A 11 -7.34 1.81 5.48
C LYS A 11 -7.07 0.52 4.70
N SER A 12 -6.57 0.62 3.47
CA SER A 12 -6.41 -0.57 2.63
C SER A 12 -5.47 -1.58 3.30
N LEU A 13 -5.78 -2.87 3.16
CA LEU A 13 -4.99 -3.98 3.72
C LEU A 13 -3.50 -3.82 3.39
N ARG A 14 -3.22 -3.34 2.18
CA ARG A 14 -1.88 -3.00 1.71
C ARG A 14 -1.19 -1.94 2.58
N ILE A 15 -1.82 -0.79 2.84
CA ILE A 15 -1.20 0.29 3.62
C ILE A 15 -0.96 -0.18 5.07
N ASN A 16 -1.86 -0.99 5.62
CA ASN A 16 -1.69 -1.55 6.96
C ASN A 16 -0.53 -2.55 7.01
N LYS A 17 -0.41 -3.44 6.02
CA LYS A 17 0.67 -4.43 5.93
C LYS A 17 2.02 -3.74 5.70
N SER A 18 2.09 -2.75 4.80
CA SER A 18 3.30 -1.92 4.60
C SER A 18 3.73 -1.22 5.89
N ARG A 19 2.81 -0.60 6.64
CA ARG A 19 3.16 0.04 7.93
C ARG A 19 3.66 -0.96 8.98
N LYS A 20 3.17 -2.20 8.95
CA LYS A 20 3.54 -3.24 9.91
C LYS A 20 4.88 -3.89 9.56
N GLU A 21 5.12 -4.17 8.27
CA GLU A 21 6.29 -4.91 7.80
C GLU A 21 7.47 -4.00 7.45
N MET A 22 7.21 -2.71 7.18
CA MET A 22 8.23 -1.72 6.81
C MET A 22 7.97 -0.39 7.55
N PRO A 23 8.12 -0.35 8.89
CA PRO A 23 7.80 0.85 9.67
C PRO A 23 8.70 2.05 9.35
N ASP A 24 9.95 1.79 8.93
CA ASP A 24 10.95 2.82 8.64
C ASP A 24 10.85 3.39 7.21
N ILE A 25 10.05 2.76 6.35
CA ILE A 25 9.88 3.19 4.96
C ILE A 25 8.60 4.04 4.86
N PRO A 26 8.71 5.30 4.39
CA PRO A 26 7.55 6.17 4.30
C PRO A 26 6.52 5.61 3.32
N LEU A 27 5.25 6.00 3.49
CA LEU A 27 4.22 5.56 2.55
C LEU A 27 4.43 6.22 1.18
N PRO A 28 4.12 5.50 0.08
CA PRO A 28 4.17 6.05 -1.26
C PRO A 28 3.28 7.28 -1.35
N PRO A 29 3.68 8.32 -2.10
CA PRO A 29 2.84 9.47 -2.33
C PRO A 29 1.54 9.05 -3.00
N GLU A 30 0.40 9.54 -2.50
CA GLU A 30 -0.90 9.25 -3.08
C GLU A 30 -0.95 9.83 -4.51
N PRO A 31 -1.15 8.98 -5.54
CA PRO A 31 -1.12 9.45 -6.92
C PRO A 31 -2.33 10.34 -7.19
N ILE A 32 -2.06 11.62 -7.45
CA ILE A 32 -3.07 12.56 -7.94
C ILE A 32 -3.25 12.31 -9.44
N ILE A 33 -4.42 11.79 -9.84
CA ILE A 33 -4.71 11.36 -11.22
C ILE A 33 -4.38 12.44 -12.26
N THR A 34 -4.58 13.72 -11.93
CA THR A 34 -4.37 14.86 -12.84
C THR A 34 -2.93 15.40 -12.88
N ARG A 35 -2.00 14.87 -12.06
CA ARG A 35 -0.61 15.37 -11.97
C ARG A 35 0.39 14.27 -12.29
N TRP A 36 0.90 14.26 -13.52
CA TRP A 36 1.86 13.27 -14.01
C TRP A 36 3.17 13.24 -13.19
N GLY A 37 3.59 14.36 -12.62
CA GLY A 37 4.75 14.40 -11.72
C GLY A 37 4.57 13.55 -10.46
N THR A 38 3.34 13.47 -9.93
CA THR A 38 3.05 12.60 -8.77
C THR A 38 3.16 11.13 -9.17
N TRP A 39 2.68 10.76 -10.36
CA TRP A 39 2.83 9.39 -10.88
C TRP A 39 4.28 8.98 -11.03
N LEU A 40 5.14 9.86 -11.56
CA LEU A 40 6.57 9.58 -11.70
C LEU A 40 7.25 9.40 -10.33
N ASN A 41 6.94 10.28 -9.37
CA ASN A 41 7.47 10.18 -8.01
C ASN A 41 7.01 8.90 -7.31
N THR A 42 5.74 8.50 -7.48
CA THR A 42 5.21 7.24 -6.96
C THR A 42 5.90 6.03 -7.62
N ALA A 43 6.12 6.06 -8.93
CA ALA A 43 6.81 5.00 -9.65
C ALA A 43 8.27 4.86 -9.19
N LEU A 44 9.00 5.96 -9.05
CA LEU A 44 10.36 5.99 -8.51
C LEU A 44 10.40 5.48 -7.07
N PHE A 45 9.45 5.88 -6.24
CA PHE A 45 9.32 5.39 -4.88
C PHE A 45 9.17 3.86 -4.83
N TYR A 46 8.30 3.27 -5.66
CA TYR A 46 8.15 1.81 -5.71
C TYR A 46 9.38 1.11 -6.29
N ALA A 47 10.05 1.69 -7.28
CA ALA A 47 11.27 1.13 -7.84
C ALA A 47 12.39 1.07 -6.78
N ASN A 48 12.52 2.11 -5.95
CA ASN A 48 13.52 2.17 -4.89
C ASN A 48 13.25 1.21 -3.72
N ASN A 49 12.00 0.78 -3.52
CA ASN A 49 11.58 -0.13 -2.45
C ASN A 49 10.99 -1.43 -3.01
N PHE A 50 11.47 -1.85 -4.19
CA PHE A 50 10.84 -2.92 -4.96
C PHE A 50 10.85 -4.26 -4.22
N LEU A 51 11.98 -4.61 -3.59
CA LEU A 51 12.15 -5.90 -2.92
C LEU A 51 11.19 -6.04 -1.73
N GLU A 52 11.05 -4.98 -0.96
CA GLU A 52 10.21 -4.98 0.22
C GLU A 52 8.72 -4.99 -0.17
N TYR A 53 8.33 -4.24 -1.21
CA TYR A 53 6.98 -4.31 -1.73
C TYR A 53 6.66 -5.66 -2.40
N LYS A 54 7.65 -6.31 -3.02
CA LYS A 54 7.51 -7.67 -3.54
C LYS A 54 7.16 -8.65 -2.41
N ASN A 55 7.90 -8.61 -1.29
CA ASN A 55 7.65 -9.48 -0.14
C ASN A 55 6.25 -9.25 0.46
N ILE A 56 5.80 -7.99 0.55
CA ILE A 56 4.44 -7.66 1.00
C ILE A 56 3.39 -8.26 0.05
N VAL A 57 3.60 -8.17 -1.27
CA VAL A 57 2.64 -8.70 -2.25
C VAL A 57 2.60 -10.23 -2.19
N GLU A 58 3.76 -10.90 -2.08
CA GLU A 58 3.84 -12.35 -1.92
C GLU A 58 3.13 -12.82 -0.64
N SER A 59 3.37 -12.16 0.50
CA SER A 59 2.69 -12.52 1.75
C SER A 59 1.18 -12.30 1.71
N LEU A 60 0.68 -11.34 0.93
CA LEU A 60 -0.76 -11.16 0.71
C LEU A 60 -1.33 -12.27 -0.18
N MET A 61 -0.57 -12.76 -1.15
CA MET A 61 -1.00 -13.82 -2.06
C MET A 61 -1.15 -15.14 -1.31
N ASP A 62 -0.21 -15.48 -0.44
CA ASP A 62 -0.26 -16.66 0.43
C ASP A 62 -1.46 -16.63 1.40
N ASP A 63 -1.80 -15.45 1.94
CA ASP A 63 -3.00 -15.28 2.77
C ASP A 63 -4.27 -15.60 1.96
N THR A 64 -4.35 -15.18 0.69
CA THR A 64 -5.53 -15.44 -0.15
C THR A 64 -5.67 -16.87 -0.63
N THR A 65 -4.56 -17.57 -0.89
CA THR A 65 -4.57 -18.99 -1.29
C THR A 65 -5.01 -19.87 -0.12
N SER A 66 -4.55 -19.54 1.09
CA SER A 66 -4.97 -20.21 2.34
C SER A 66 -6.48 -20.11 2.57
N ILE A 67 -7.09 -18.94 2.30
CA ILE A 67 -8.55 -18.76 2.40
C ILE A 67 -9.32 -19.58 1.36
N LYS A 68 -8.81 -19.69 0.13
CA LYS A 68 -9.47 -20.47 -0.94
C LYS A 68 -9.44 -21.97 -0.66
N ASN A 69 -8.38 -22.47 -0.02
CA ASN A 69 -8.21 -23.89 0.32
C ASN A 69 -9.03 -24.33 1.55
N LEU A 70 -9.67 -23.38 2.26
CA LEU A 70 -10.53 -23.63 3.42
C LEU A 70 -12.03 -23.76 3.06
N LYS A 71 -12.38 -23.77 1.76
CA LYS A 71 -13.76 -23.83 1.26
C LYS A 71 -13.99 -25.11 0.45
#